data_AF-A0A3E1EMV8-F1
#
_entry.id   AF-A0A3E1EMV8-F1
#
_cell.length_a   1.000
_cell.length_b   1.000
_cell.length_c   1.000
_cell.angle_alpha   90.00
_cell.angle_beta   90.00
_cell.angle_gamma   90.00
#
_symmetry.space_group_name_H-M   'P 1'
#
loop_
_entity.id
_entity.type
_entity.pdbx_description
1 polymer ?
#
loop_
_entity_poly.entity_id
_entity_poly.type
_entity_poly.pdbx_seq_one_letter_code
_entity_poly.pdbx_strand_id
1 'polypeptide(L)'
;MWPRVSIGGGALSGKDLTHIDRAAACAARQACVEAVHQGAQDAHVRLTYAPGLPEPLDVAWSFSDGGRPPQGVRFDFSSITEVTRGASRSLRESGRGDHFFDLHHHWNNPIHCPGTQ
;
A
#
# COMPACT_ATOMS: atom_id res chain seq x y z
N MET A 1 14.90 15.04 7.78
CA MET A 1 15.04 14.23 6.55
C MET A 1 13.76 14.44 5.74
N TRP A 2 13.86 14.96 4.51
CA TRP A 2 12.70 15.22 3.66
C TRP A 2 12.14 13.91 3.08
N PRO A 3 10.83 13.81 2.82
CA PRO A 3 10.24 12.60 2.24
C PRO A 3 10.80 12.36 0.83
N ARG A 4 11.25 11.12 0.57
CA ARG A 4 11.87 10.71 -0.70
C ARG A 4 10.85 10.41 -1.82
N VAL A 5 9.56 10.53 -1.54
CA VAL A 5 8.45 10.19 -2.44
C VAL A 5 7.33 11.23 -2.25
N SER A 6 6.59 11.55 -3.30
CA SER A 6 5.42 12.44 -3.21
C SER A 6 4.31 11.82 -2.36
N ILE A 7 3.80 12.59 -1.39
CA ILE A 7 2.68 12.18 -0.52
C ILE A 7 1.42 12.87 -1.01
N GLY A 8 0.36 12.12 -1.31
CA GLY A 8 -0.91 12.61 -1.85
C GLY A 8 -1.76 13.47 -0.89
N GLY A 9 -1.21 13.95 0.23
CA GLY A 9 -1.89 14.84 1.18
C GLY A 9 -2.85 14.17 2.19
N GLY A 10 -3.22 12.90 1.97
CA GLY A 10 -4.08 12.15 2.90
C GLY A 10 -3.33 11.73 4.18
N ALA A 11 -3.81 12.18 5.34
CA ALA A 11 -3.31 11.69 6.64
C ALA A 11 -3.65 10.20 6.85
N LEU A 12 -2.67 9.42 7.33
CA LEU A 12 -2.80 7.98 7.64
C LEU A 12 -3.35 7.72 9.05
N SER A 13 -3.14 8.65 9.99
CA SER A 13 -3.53 8.52 11.39
C SER A 13 -4.87 9.21 11.68
N GLY A 14 -5.70 8.63 12.55
CA GLY A 14 -6.98 9.22 13.01
C GLY A 14 -8.19 8.98 12.09
N LYS A 15 -8.01 8.26 10.99
CA LYS A 15 -9.10 7.85 10.08
C LYS A 15 -9.51 6.40 10.34
N ASP A 16 -10.79 6.10 10.15
CA ASP A 16 -11.30 4.73 10.12
C ASP A 16 -10.50 3.88 9.11
N LEU A 17 -10.34 2.58 9.42
CA LEU A 17 -9.52 1.66 8.63
C LEU A 17 -10.02 1.48 7.19
N THR A 18 -11.29 1.80 6.92
CA THR A 18 -11.90 1.74 5.58
C THR A 18 -11.70 3.00 4.75
N HIS A 19 -11.18 4.09 5.33
CA HIS A 19 -10.96 5.30 4.56
C HIS A 19 -9.93 5.08 3.46
N ILE A 20 -10.32 5.50 2.25
CA ILE A 20 -9.59 5.28 1.01
C ILE A 20 -8.14 5.73 1.09
N ASP A 21 -7.85 6.85 1.78
CA ASP A 21 -6.49 7.37 1.93
C ASP A 21 -5.56 6.36 2.63
N ARG A 22 -6.05 5.69 3.67
CA ARG A 22 -5.25 4.74 4.45
C ARG A 22 -5.21 3.38 3.78
N ALA A 23 -6.37 2.89 3.32
CA ALA A 23 -6.47 1.60 2.64
C ALA A 23 -5.66 1.57 1.34
N ALA A 24 -5.77 2.60 0.51
CA ALA A 24 -5.00 2.70 -0.73
C ALA A 24 -3.50 2.85 -0.46
N ALA A 25 -3.10 3.60 0.55
CA ALA A 25 -1.68 3.73 0.91
C ALA A 25 -1.06 2.40 1.38
N CYS A 26 -1.79 1.61 2.18
CA CYS A 26 -1.36 0.28 2.60
C CYS A 26 -1.28 -0.70 1.41
N ALA A 27 -2.31 -0.73 0.55
CA ALA A 27 -2.31 -1.59 -0.63
C ALA A 27 -1.19 -1.20 -1.63
N ALA A 28 -0.99 0.09 -1.86
CA ALA A 28 0.11 0.62 -2.68
C ALA A 28 1.47 0.18 -2.13
N ARG A 29 1.67 0.29 -0.81
CA ARG A 29 2.89 -0.16 -0.14
C ARG A 29 3.12 -1.64 -0.37
N GLN A 30 2.11 -2.48 -0.14
CA GLN A 30 2.24 -3.92 -0.28
C GLN A 30 2.60 -4.31 -1.72
N ALA A 31 1.97 -3.66 -2.70
CA ALA A 31 2.27 -3.88 -4.11
C ALA A 31 3.70 -3.46 -4.49
N CYS A 32 4.20 -2.34 -3.94
CA CYS A 32 5.61 -1.94 -4.14
C CYS A 32 6.59 -2.92 -3.47
N VAL A 33 6.27 -3.44 -2.28
CA VAL A 33 7.08 -4.46 -1.60
C VAL A 33 7.16 -5.73 -2.46
N GLU A 34 6.02 -6.18 -2.99
CA GLU A 34 5.97 -7.33 -3.89
C GLU A 34 6.81 -7.11 -5.16
N ALA A 35 6.73 -5.92 -5.78
CA ALA A 35 7.51 -5.60 -6.98
C ALA A 35 9.03 -5.67 -6.72
N VAL A 36 9.47 -5.13 -5.58
CA VAL A 36 10.88 -5.20 -5.17
C VAL A 36 11.28 -6.64 -4.84
N HIS A 37 10.39 -7.42 -4.21
CA HIS A 37 10.63 -8.83 -3.94
C HIS A 37 10.79 -9.66 -5.23
N GLN A 38 10.07 -9.30 -6.30
CA GLN A 38 10.18 -9.92 -7.62
C GLN A 38 11.40 -9.45 -8.43
N GLY A 39 12.23 -8.56 -7.87
CA GLY A 39 13.53 -8.19 -8.43
C GLY A 39 13.67 -6.76 -8.95
N ALA A 40 12.65 -5.91 -8.80
CA ALA A 40 12.80 -4.48 -9.09
C ALA A 40 13.70 -3.80 -8.04
N GLN A 41 14.58 -2.89 -8.47
CA GLN A 41 15.43 -2.11 -7.57
C GLN A 41 14.62 -1.17 -6.68
N ASP A 42 13.62 -0.50 -7.26
CA ASP A 42 12.62 0.29 -6.58
C ASP A 42 11.27 0.18 -7.27
N ALA A 43 10.21 0.63 -6.60
CA ALA A 43 8.89 0.69 -7.18
C ALA A 43 8.10 1.85 -6.58
N HIS A 44 7.44 2.62 -7.43
CA HIS A 44 6.51 3.66 -7.04
C HIS A 44 5.19 3.49 -7.79
N VAL A 45 4.09 3.49 -7.05
CA VAL A 45 2.73 3.48 -7.60
C VAL A 45 1.96 4.70 -7.12
N ARG A 46 1.29 5.37 -8.06
CA ARG A 46 0.34 6.45 -7.78
C ARG A 46 -1.06 5.97 -8.11
N LEU A 47 -1.95 6.05 -7.13
CA LEU A 47 -3.36 5.70 -7.25
C LEU A 47 -4.20 6.98 -7.20
N THR A 48 -5.10 7.13 -8.15
CA THR A 48 -6.04 8.27 -8.20
C THR A 48 -7.46 7.72 -8.09
N TYR A 49 -8.27 8.27 -7.18
CA TYR A 49 -9.65 7.84 -6.98
C TYR A 49 -10.62 9.03 -7.10
N ALA A 50 -11.86 8.74 -7.49
CA ALA A 50 -12.97 9.68 -7.38
C ALA A 50 -13.97 9.21 -6.31
N PRO A 51 -14.59 10.13 -5.56
CA PRO A 51 -15.64 9.78 -4.60
C PRO A 51 -16.78 8.98 -5.26
N GLY A 52 -17.19 7.88 -4.60
CA GLY A 52 -18.31 7.05 -5.04
C GLY A 52 -17.99 6.04 -6.14
N LEU A 53 -16.75 6.00 -6.65
CA LEU A 53 -16.31 4.96 -7.58
C LEU A 53 -15.51 3.86 -6.84
N PRO A 54 -15.82 2.57 -7.08
CA PRO A 54 -15.12 1.47 -6.42
C PRO A 54 -13.73 1.22 -7.02
N GLU A 55 -13.51 1.63 -8.27
CA GLU A 55 -12.24 1.44 -8.99
C GLU A 55 -11.44 2.75 -9.03
N PRO A 56 -10.10 2.69 -9.07
CA PRO A 56 -9.28 3.88 -9.29
C PRO A 56 -9.52 4.47 -10.68
N LEU A 57 -9.46 5.79 -10.77
CA LEU A 57 -9.42 6.53 -12.04
C LEU A 57 -8.11 6.30 -12.79
N ASP A 58 -7.01 6.15 -12.06
CA ASP A 58 -5.67 5.96 -12.61
C ASP A 58 -4.79 5.13 -11.67
N VAL A 59 -3.94 4.29 -12.26
CA VAL A 59 -2.90 3.49 -11.59
C VAL A 59 -1.62 3.63 -12.40
N ALA A 60 -0.71 4.49 -11.93
CA ALA A 60 0.53 4.79 -12.62
C ALA A 60 1.73 4.23 -11.87
N TRP A 61 2.52 3.39 -12.54
CA TRP A 61 3.74 2.78 -12.00
C TRP A 61 5.00 3.43 -12.56
N SER A 62 6.04 3.49 -11.73
CA SER A 62 7.38 3.93 -12.11
C SER A 62 8.44 3.09 -11.40
N PHE A 63 9.50 2.76 -12.14
CA PHE A 63 10.64 1.94 -11.72
C PHE A 63 11.92 2.60 -12.22
N SER A 64 13.00 2.60 -11.43
CA SER A 64 14.29 3.14 -11.84
C SER A 64 15.02 2.28 -12.88
N ASP A 65 14.73 0.98 -12.92
CA ASP A 65 15.49 -0.05 -13.63
C ASP A 65 14.69 -0.74 -14.75
N GLY A 66 13.51 -0.22 -15.09
CA GLY A 66 12.62 -0.86 -16.07
C GLY A 66 11.88 -2.08 -15.53
N GLY A 67 11.76 -2.21 -14.21
CA GLY A 67 10.88 -3.17 -13.54
C GLY A 67 9.42 -3.12 -14.02
N ARG A 68 8.63 -4.08 -13.55
CA ARG A 68 7.24 -4.27 -13.98
C ARG A 68 6.29 -4.37 -12.80
N PRO A 69 5.03 -3.95 -12.95
CA PRO A 69 4.01 -4.15 -11.92
C PRO A 69 3.84 -5.65 -11.62
N PRO A 70 3.65 -6.03 -10.35
CA PRO A 70 3.31 -7.41 -10.00
C PRO A 70 1.99 -7.83 -10.65
N GLN A 71 1.92 -9.09 -11.08
CA GLN A 71 0.69 -9.63 -11.66
C GLN A 71 -0.37 -9.87 -10.56
N GLY A 72 -1.65 -9.67 -10.91
CA GLY A 72 -2.78 -10.00 -10.03
C GLY A 72 -3.07 -8.98 -8.92
N VAL A 73 -2.29 -7.90 -8.80
CA VAL A 73 -2.60 -6.81 -7.85
C VAL A 73 -3.83 -6.04 -8.31
N ARG A 74 -4.78 -5.82 -7.39
CA ARG A 74 -6.00 -5.05 -7.62
C ARG A 74 -6.10 -3.90 -6.63
N PHE A 75 -6.57 -2.75 -7.12
CA PHE A 75 -6.71 -1.52 -6.34
C PHE A 75 -8.16 -1.05 -6.20
N ASP A 76 -9.11 -1.93 -6.49
CA ASP A 76 -10.52 -1.69 -6.20
C ASP A 76 -10.79 -1.61 -4.69
N PHE A 77 -11.88 -0.96 -4.30
CA PHE A 77 -12.21 -0.69 -2.90
C PHE A 77 -12.27 -1.96 -2.04
N SER A 78 -12.78 -3.08 -2.59
CA SER A 78 -12.85 -4.34 -1.85
C SER A 78 -11.47 -4.90 -1.58
N SER A 79 -10.59 -4.87 -2.58
CA SER A 79 -9.20 -5.35 -2.47
C SER A 79 -8.37 -4.50 -1.49
N ILE A 80 -8.43 -3.17 -1.57
CA ILE A 80 -7.61 -2.31 -0.70
C ILE A 80 -8.05 -2.34 0.77
N THR A 81 -9.35 -2.55 1.03
CA THR A 81 -9.87 -2.66 2.39
C THR A 81 -9.62 -4.03 3.03
N GLU A 82 -9.38 -5.07 2.22
CA GLU A 82 -8.95 -6.39 2.72
C GLU A 82 -7.54 -6.33 3.28
N VAL A 83 -6.61 -5.67 2.59
CA VAL A 83 -5.21 -5.46 3.02
C VAL A 83 -5.14 -4.82 4.41
N THR A 84 -6.05 -3.89 4.71
CA THR A 84 -6.09 -3.17 5.98
C THR A 84 -6.91 -3.88 7.06
N ARG A 85 -7.92 -4.68 6.70
CA ARG A 85 -8.74 -5.45 7.65
C ARG A 85 -7.96 -6.54 8.38
N GLY A 86 -6.91 -7.10 7.76
CA GLY A 86 -6.02 -8.07 8.43
C GLY A 86 -5.19 -7.46 9.57
N ALA A 87 -5.01 -6.13 9.59
CA ALA A 87 -4.20 -5.39 10.56
C ALA A 87 -4.93 -5.07 11.85
N SER A 88 -5.09 -6.10 12.68
CA SER A 88 -5.58 -5.93 14.04
C SER A 88 -4.50 -5.27 14.94
N ARG A 89 -4.37 -3.95 14.86
CA ARG A 89 -3.83 -3.10 15.94
C ARG A 89 -4.74 -1.91 16.14
N SER A 90 -4.83 -1.42 17.38
CA SER A 90 -5.73 -0.33 17.72
C SER A 90 -5.34 0.95 16.96
N LEU A 91 -6.32 1.78 16.60
CA LEU A 91 -6.10 3.07 15.91
C LEU A 91 -5.10 3.98 16.66
N ARG A 92 -4.93 3.78 17.98
CA ARG A 92 -4.00 4.51 18.86
C ARG A 92 -2.54 4.12 18.66
N GLU A 93 -2.26 2.86 18.35
CA GLU A 93 -0.88 2.38 18.19
C GLU A 93 -0.28 2.84 16.86
N SER A 94 -1.13 3.02 15.83
CA SER A 94 -0.72 3.53 14.51
C SER A 94 -0.32 5.02 14.48
N GLY A 95 -0.41 5.76 15.59
CA GLY A 95 -0.08 7.19 15.63
C GLY A 95 1.42 7.50 15.78
N ARG A 96 2.29 6.49 15.83
CA ARG A 96 3.73 6.66 16.15
C ARG A 96 4.64 6.90 14.93
N GLY A 97 4.09 6.87 13.72
CA GLY A 97 4.85 7.12 12.48
C GLY A 97 5.62 5.91 11.94
N ASP A 98 5.28 4.70 12.41
CA ASP A 98 5.93 3.42 12.10
C ASP A 98 5.25 2.61 10.98
N HIS A 99 4.16 3.13 10.39
CA HIS A 99 3.32 2.47 9.39
C HIS A 99 4.07 1.70 8.27
N PHE A 100 5.20 2.23 7.79
CA PHE A 100 5.96 1.66 6.66
C PHE A 100 7.28 1.00 7.07
N PHE A 101 7.61 1.03 8.36
CA PHE A 101 8.86 0.50 8.92
C PHE A 101 8.63 -0.67 9.89
N ASP A 102 7.43 -0.80 10.48
CA ASP A 102 7.06 -1.97 11.29
C ASP A 102 6.71 -3.16 10.39
N LEU A 103 7.57 -4.19 10.41
CA LEU A 103 7.41 -5.43 9.63
C LEU A 103 6.25 -6.32 10.13
N HIS A 104 5.70 -6.05 11.32
CA HIS A 104 4.52 -6.75 11.82
C HIS A 104 3.22 -6.35 11.08
N HIS A 105 3.25 -5.29 10.27
CA HIS A 105 2.14 -4.95 9.41
C HIS A 105 2.14 -5.78 8.12
N HIS A 106 1.00 -6.42 7.81
CA HIS A 106 0.83 -7.27 6.63
C HIS A 106 1.17 -6.55 5.32
N TRP A 107 0.89 -5.26 5.21
CA TRP A 107 1.22 -4.45 4.02
C TRP A 107 2.70 -4.14 3.84
N ASN A 108 3.57 -4.48 4.81
CA ASN A 108 5.02 -4.41 4.65
C ASN A 108 5.64 -5.76 4.28
N ASN A 109 4.83 -6.80 4.07
CA ASN A 109 5.26 -8.14 3.66
C ASN A 109 4.77 -8.46 2.23
N PRO A 110 5.50 -9.29 1.47
CA PRO A 110 5.09 -9.70 0.12
C PRO A 110 3.75 -10.46 0.15
N ILE A 111 3.01 -10.37 -0.95
CA ILE A 111 1.67 -10.99 -1.11
C ILE A 111 1.84 -12.52 -1.17
N HIS A 112 2.91 -12.99 -1.81
CA HIS A 112 3.26 -14.39 -1.87
C HIS A 112 4.49 -14.65 -0.99
N CYS A 113 4.28 -15.12 0.24
CA CYS A 113 5.37 -15.71 1.02
C CYS A 113 5.62 -17.15 0.51
N PRO A 114 6.80 -17.50 -0.04
CA PRO A 114 7.18 -18.89 -0.21
C PRO A 114 7.60 -19.45 1.16
N GLY A 115 6.66 -20.07 1.87
CA GLY A 115 6.96 -20.86 3.07
C GLY A 115 6.04 -20.60 4.25
N THR A 116 4.86 -21.24 4.25
CA THR A 116 4.30 -22.02 5.37
C THR A 116 3.05 -22.75 4.82
N GLN A 117 3.28 -23.94 4.26
CA GLN A 117 2.45 -25.13 4.46
C GLN A 117 3.41 -26.25 4.84
#